data_AF-A0A953P307-F1
#
_entry.id   AF-A0A953P307-F1
#
_cell.length_a   1.000
_cell.length_b   1.000
_cell.length_c   1.000
_cell.angle_alpha   90.00
_cell.angle_beta   90.00
_cell.angle_gamma   90.00
#
_symmetry.space_group_name_H-M   'P 1'
#
loop_
_entity.id
_entity.type
_entity.pdbx_description
1 polymer ?
#
loop_
_entity_poly.entity_id
_entity_poly.type
_entity_poly.pdbx_seq_one_letter_code
_entity_poly.pdbx_strand_id
1 'polypeptide(L)' 'MAKVFTIPVMPEAPRRRSGKRESDPRYIEGQRLLVEAMKYLAHQDRDSNKDAILLLSEHFRTRFRMTDRPVDAARPEPV' A
#
# COMPACT_ATOMS: atom_id res chain seq x y z
N MET A 1 -38.73 22.21 -36.58
CA MET A 1 -38.55 21.19 -35.53
C MET A 1 -37.06 20.87 -35.43
N ALA A 2 -36.43 21.04 -34.26
CA ALA A 2 -35.00 20.80 -34.09
C ALA A 2 -34.76 19.35 -33.62
N LYS A 3 -33.83 18.65 -34.27
CA LYS A 3 -33.49 17.26 -33.95
C LYS A 3 -32.28 17.25 -33.01
N VAL A 4 -32.52 16.90 -31.75
CA VAL A 4 -31.47 16.80 -30.73
C VAL A 4 -30.82 15.43 -30.88
N PHE A 5 -29.49 15.43 -31.07
CA PHE A 5 -28.68 14.21 -31.04
C PHE A 5 -27.84 14.21 -29.77
N THR A 6 -28.00 13.17 -28.95
CA THR A 6 -27.17 12.95 -27.76
C THR A 6 -26.01 12.04 -28.15
N ILE A 7 -24.78 12.53 -28.03
CA ILE A 7 -23.57 11.72 -28.23
C ILE A 7 -23.19 11.13 -26.86
N PRO A 8 -23.32 9.81 -26.65
CA PRO A 8 -22.86 9.19 -25.40
C PRO A 8 -21.34 9.17 -25.39
N VAL A 9 -20.72 9.99 -24.55
CA VAL A 9 -19.28 9.91 -24.27
C VAL A 9 -19.09 8.79 -23.26
N MET A 10 -18.59 7.64 -23.72
CA MET A 10 -18.21 6.57 -22.80
C MET A 10 -16.93 7.03 -22.07
N PRO A 11 -16.91 7.08 -20.72
CA PRO A 11 -15.67 7.40 -20.00
C PRO A 11 -14.64 6.33 -20.35
N GLU A 12 -13.42 6.74 -20.73
CA GLU A 12 -12.32 5.79 -20.95
C GLU A 12 -12.22 4.88 -19.73
N ALA A 13 -12.39 3.58 -19.94
CA ALA A 13 -12.22 2.60 -18.89
C ALA A 13 -10.87 2.87 -18.21
N PRO A 14 -10.79 2.96 -16.87
CA PRO A 14 -9.52 3.14 -16.22
C PRO A 14 -8.68 1.94 -16.61
N ARG A 15 -7.70 2.15 -17.49
CA ARG A 15 -6.72 1.14 -17.87
C ARG A 15 -6.22 0.57 -16.55
N ARG A 16 -6.62 -0.66 -16.24
CA ARG A 16 -6.08 -1.41 -15.11
C ARG A 16 -4.61 -1.62 -15.43
N ARG A 17 -3.79 -0.61 -15.14
CA ARG A 17 -2.36 -0.77 -14.92
C ARG A 17 -2.24 -1.53 -13.61
N SER A 18 -2.58 -2.81 -13.68
CA SER A 18 -1.95 -3.86 -12.89
C SER A 18 -0.49 -3.92 -13.35
N GLY A 19 0.26 -2.84 -13.11
CA GLY A 19 1.70 -2.97 -13.05
C GLY A 19 1.93 -3.99 -11.96
N LYS A 20 2.56 -5.12 -12.30
CA LYS A 20 3.17 -6.00 -11.30
C LYS A 20 3.96 -5.08 -10.38
N ARG A 21 3.43 -4.83 -9.19
CA ARG A 21 4.12 -4.12 -8.13
C ARG A 21 5.13 -5.11 -7.59
N GLU A 22 6.16 -5.36 -8.38
CA GLU A 22 7.31 -6.13 -7.95
C GLU A 22 7.99 -5.25 -6.91
N SER A 23 7.86 -5.66 -5.64
CA SER A 23 8.56 -5.01 -4.55
C SER A 23 10.05 -5.17 -4.84
N ASP A 24 10.74 -4.07 -5.14
CA ASP A 24 12.18 -4.05 -5.33
C ASP A 24 12.85 -4.83 -4.17
N PRO A 25 13.70 -5.83 -4.44
CA PRO A 25 14.37 -6.59 -3.37
C PRO A 25 15.07 -5.70 -2.33
N ARG A 26 15.60 -4.53 -2.74
CA ARG A 26 16.21 -3.54 -1.84
C ARG A 26 15.20 -2.94 -0.86
N TYR A 27 13.94 -2.85 -1.26
CA TYR A 27 12.85 -2.36 -0.43
C TYR A 27 12.49 -3.35 0.68
N ILE A 28 12.52 -4.65 0.39
CA ILE A 28 12.27 -5.72 1.38
C ILE A 28 13.41 -5.76 2.41
N GLU A 29 14.65 -5.62 1.95
CA GLU A 29 15.82 -5.61 2.83
C GLU A 29 15.81 -4.40 3.78
N GLY A 30 15.49 -3.20 3.27
CA GLY A 30 15.33 -2.01 4.10
C GLY A 30 14.22 -2.14 5.16
N GLN A 31 13.12 -2.81 4.83
CA GLN A 31 12.05 -3.12 5.79
C GLN A 31 12.53 -4.03 6.91
N ARG A 32 13.23 -5.12 6.57
CA ARG A 32 13.76 -6.06 7.55
C ARG A 32 14.74 -5.38 8.50
N LEU A 33 15.65 -4.58 7.96
CA LEU A 33 16.63 -3.83 8.73
C LEU A 33 15.98 -2.87 9.73
N LEU A 34 14.96 -2.12 9.31
CA LEU A 34 14.23 -1.19 10.19
C LEU A 34 13.47 -1.92 11.30
N VAL A 35 12.84 -3.06 11.00
CA VAL A 35 12.18 -3.89 12.02
C VAL A 35 13.20 -4.43 13.02
N GLU A 36 14.36 -4.85 12.56
CA GLU A 36 15.44 -5.35 13.41
C GLU A 36 16.01 -4.23 14.31
N ALA A 37 16.17 -3.02 13.78
CA ALA A 37 16.57 -1.85 14.57
C ALA A 37 15.55 -1.53 15.68
N MET A 38 14.24 -1.57 15.38
CA MET A 38 13.21 -1.37 16.41
C MET A 38 13.24 -2.45 17.49
N LYS A 39 13.49 -3.71 17.11
CA LYS A 39 13.68 -4.81 18.08
C LYS A 39 14.90 -4.59 18.96
N TYR A 40 16.01 -4.14 18.38
CA TYR A 40 17.22 -3.83 19.12
C TYR A 40 16.99 -2.74 20.16
N LEU A 41 16.36 -1.63 19.77
CA LEU A 41 16.00 -0.53 20.67
C LEU A 41 15.09 -0.99 21.82
N ALA A 42 14.09 -1.83 21.50
CA ALA A 42 13.18 -2.36 22.51
C ALA A 42 13.87 -3.35 23.47
N HIS A 43 14.87 -4.11 23.00
CA HIS A 43 15.63 -5.05 23.81
C HIS A 43 16.65 -4.35 24.71
N GLN A 44 17.29 -3.29 24.22
CA GLN A 44 18.27 -2.52 24.98
C GLN A 44 17.63 -1.80 26.16
N ASP A 45 16.61 -0.97 25.89
CA ASP A 45 15.80 -0.30 26.91
C ASP A 45 14.56 0.29 26.24
N ARG A 46 13.40 -0.28 26.55
CA ARG A 46 12.15 0.10 25.91
C ARG A 46 11.66 1.49 26.31
N ASP A 47 11.84 1.86 27.58
CA ASP A 47 11.23 3.08 28.12
C ASP A 47 12.03 4.31 27.68
N SER A 48 13.36 4.24 27.68
CA SER A 48 14.21 5.32 27.17
C SER A 48 14.17 5.46 25.64
N ASN A 49 13.92 4.37 24.90
CA ASN A 49 13.88 4.38 23.43
C ASN A 49 12.47 4.52 22.82
N LYS A 50 11.45 4.77 23.63
CA LYS A 50 10.06 4.82 23.18
C LYS A 50 9.82 5.80 22.03
N ASP A 51 10.39 7.00 22.11
CA ASP A 51 10.21 8.04 21.09
C ASP A 51 10.88 7.67 19.77
N ALA A 52 12.07 7.05 19.83
CA ALA A 52 12.76 6.55 18.64
C ALA A 52 11.96 5.43 17.96
N ILE A 53 11.41 4.48 18.74
CA ILE A 53 10.56 3.41 18.21
C ILE A 53 9.29 4.00 17.59
N LEU A 54 8.68 5.01 18.22
CA LEU A 54 7.48 5.68 17.70
C LEU A 54 7.75 6.36 16.35
N LEU A 55 8.86 7.11 16.26
CA LEU A 55 9.29 7.79 15.03
C LEU A 55 9.53 6.81 13.88
N LEU A 56 10.24 5.71 14.16
CA LEU A 56 10.49 4.65 13.18
C LEU A 56 9.19 3.95 12.76
N SER A 57 8.28 3.73 13.70
CA SER A 57 6.96 3.15 13.42
C SER A 57 6.07 4.05 12.58
N GLU A 58 6.16 5.37 12.78
CA GLU A 58 5.44 6.36 11.96
C GLU A 58 5.99 6.42 10.54
N HIS A 59 7.33 6.46 10.39
CA HIS A 59 7.97 6.36 9.08
C HIS A 59 7.55 5.08 8.35
N PHE A 60 7.44 3.98 9.11
CA PHE A 60 6.94 2.72 8.59
C PHE A 60 5.48 2.87 8.11
N ARG A 61 4.54 3.29 8.97
CA ARG A 61 3.12 3.38 8.60
C ARG A 61 2.83 4.33 7.44
N THR A 62 3.52 5.47 7.36
CA THR A 62 3.29 6.51 6.36
C THR A 62 3.86 6.15 4.99
N ARG A 63 5.01 5.47 4.93
CA ARG A 63 5.67 5.07 3.68
C ARG A 63 5.25 3.67 3.19
N PHE A 64 4.72 2.82 4.08
CA PHE A 64 4.26 1.46 3.76
C PHE A 64 2.73 1.32 3.61
N ARG A 65 1.99 2.44 3.49
CA ARG A 65 0.56 2.41 3.08
C ARG A 65 0.42 1.96 1.63
N MET A 66 0.47 0.64 1.40
CA MET A 66 0.10 0.08 0.10
C MET A 66 -0.55 -1.31 0.12
N THR A 67 -1.26 -1.69 1.20
CA THR A 67 -2.24 -2.81 1.19
C THR A 67 -3.38 -2.62 2.21
N ASP A 68 -4.10 -1.50 2.18
CA ASP A 68 -5.42 -1.39 2.84
C ASP A 68 -6.56 -1.71 1.85
N ARG A 69 -6.34 -2.65 0.93
CA ARG A 69 -7.44 -3.29 0.20
C ARG A 69 -7.40 -4.77 0.51
N PRO A 70 -8.32 -5.30 1.35
CA PRO A 70 -8.60 -6.72 1.29
C PRO A 70 -9.00 -7.00 -0.16
N VAL A 71 -8.38 -8.00 -0.78
CA VAL A 71 -8.97 -8.61 -1.97
C VAL A 71 -10.22 -9.30 -1.45
N ASP A 72 -11.32 -8.56 -1.39
CA ASP A 72 -12.62 -9.11 -1.05
C ASP A 72 -12.95 -10.18 -2.09
N ALA A 73 -12.87 -11.42 -1.62
CA ALA A 73 -13.41 -12.59 -2.25
C ALA A 73 -14.92 -12.40 -2.41
N ALA A 74 -15.41 -12.31 -3.66
CA ALA A 74 -16.75 -12.80 -4.05
C ALA A 74 -17.05 -12.45 -5.52
N ARG A 75 -17.01 -13.45 -6.41
CA ARG A 75 -18.16 -14.07 -7.09
C ARG A 75 -17.78 -14.71 -8.43
N PRO A 76 -18.54 -15.74 -8.87
CA PRO A 76 -18.04 -16.92 -9.53
C PRO A 76 -18.07 -16.80 -11.05
N GLU A 77 -17.28 -17.65 -11.70
CA GLU A 77 -17.27 -17.84 -13.15
C GLU A 77 -18.66 -18.25 -13.65
N PRO A 78 -19.19 -17.62 -14.72
CA PRO A 78 -20.25 -18.23 -15.50
C PRO A 78 -19.64 -19.14 -16.58
N VAL A 79 -20.27 -20.29 -16.70
CA VAL A 79 -20.06 -21.38 -17.68
C VAL A 79 -20.17 -20.89 -19.12
#